data_AF-A0A428XX43-F1
#
_entry.id   AF-A0A428XX43-F1
#
_cell.length_a   1.000
_cell.length_b   1.000
_cell.length_c   1.000
_cell.angle_alpha   90.00
_cell.angle_beta   90.00
_cell.angle_gamma   90.00
#
_symmetry.space_group_name_H-M   'P 1'
#
loop_
_entity.id
_entity.type
_entity.pdbx_description
1 polymer ?
#
loop_
_entity_poly.entity_id
_entity_poly.type
_entity_poly.pdbx_seq_one_letter_code
_entity_poly.pdbx_strand_id
1 'polypeptide(L)'
;MLRKHRLVILGLLCALLVGGIISQAIAAEAASQVEYVIFIKTSDVDDAGTDSDLRMSLCGTKGCTGWEYVDDPSRDDREQGRTDQHVRRWTDVGTLTQVKIYQEWNGSWWRLNSIRVDYNGKKASFGYDRWVDRGTWIHIDADR
;
A
#
# COMPACT_ATOMS: atom_id res chain seq x y z
N MET A 1 28.69 72.23 20.20
CA MET A 1 29.98 72.07 19.50
C MET A 1 30.09 70.67 18.93
N LEU A 2 29.94 70.55 17.61
CA LEU A 2 30.28 69.37 16.81
C LEU A 2 31.81 69.22 16.75
N ARG A 3 32.35 68.00 16.81
CA ARG A 3 33.60 67.65 16.13
C ARG A 3 33.60 66.18 15.68
N LYS A 4 33.31 66.01 14.39
CA LYS A 4 33.59 64.83 13.54
C LYS A 4 35.09 64.74 13.27
N HIS A 5 35.75 63.58 13.36
CA HIS A 5 37.01 63.23 12.66
C HIS A 5 37.00 61.69 12.44
N ARG A 6 36.63 61.18 11.24
CA ARG A 6 37.48 60.68 10.10
C ARG A 6 38.24 59.39 10.46
N LEU A 7 38.12 58.26 9.74
CA LEU A 7 38.78 57.95 8.44
C LEU A 7 38.26 56.57 7.89
N VAL A 8 37.60 56.50 6.72
CA VAL A 8 38.04 55.95 5.40
C VAL A 8 38.68 54.54 5.41
N ILE A 9 38.11 53.55 4.70
CA ILE A 9 38.70 52.85 3.52
C ILE A 9 37.69 51.81 2.95
N LEU A 10 37.61 51.86 1.63
CA LEU A 10 36.86 51.07 0.65
C LEU A 10 37.31 49.59 0.64
N GLY A 11 36.38 48.64 0.59
CA GLY A 11 36.68 47.21 0.42
C GLY A 11 35.54 46.46 -0.26
N LEU A 12 35.86 45.89 -1.42
CA LEU A 12 35.03 45.16 -2.37
C LEU A 12 34.10 44.07 -1.77
N LEU A 13 33.00 43.85 -2.50
CA LEU A 13 32.21 42.62 -2.63
C LEU A 13 32.83 41.35 -2.02
N CYS A 14 32.05 40.63 -1.21
CA CYS A 14 32.12 39.17 -1.22
C CYS A 14 30.73 38.58 -0.99
N ALA A 15 30.49 37.49 -1.72
CA ALA A 15 29.20 36.93 -2.06
C ALA A 15 28.34 36.49 -0.87
N LEU A 16 27.02 36.55 -1.11
CA LEU A 16 25.98 35.66 -0.61
C LEU A 16 26.57 34.44 0.12
N LEU A 17 26.38 34.37 1.44
CA LEU A 17 26.49 33.10 2.15
C LEU A 17 25.37 32.20 1.63
N VAL A 18 25.81 31.33 0.74
CA VAL A 18 25.13 30.29 0.02
C VAL A 18 24.34 29.42 0.99
N GLY A 19 23.06 29.21 0.68
CA GLY A 19 22.38 27.93 0.89
C GLY A 19 22.42 27.36 2.30
N GLY A 20 21.84 28.06 3.27
CA GLY A 20 21.83 27.62 4.66
C GLY A 20 20.50 27.12 5.21
N ILE A 21 19.39 27.19 4.46
CA ILE A 21 18.14 26.51 4.82
C ILE A 21 17.42 26.21 3.49
N ILE A 22 17.93 25.26 2.71
CA ILE A 22 16.98 24.46 1.94
C ILE A 22 16.16 23.77 3.02
N SER A 23 15.01 24.36 3.33
CA SER A 23 13.90 23.61 3.90
C SER A 23 13.87 22.34 3.07
N GLN A 24 14.30 21.21 3.63
CA GLN A 24 14.11 19.94 2.97
C GLN A 24 12.60 19.71 3.02
N ALA A 25 11.89 20.39 2.13
CA ALA A 25 10.75 19.80 1.47
C ALA A 25 11.31 18.59 0.72
N ILE A 26 11.58 17.52 1.45
CA ILE A 26 11.11 16.22 1.00
C ILE A 26 9.59 16.34 0.96
N ALA A 27 9.08 17.03 -0.06
CA ALA A 27 7.79 16.69 -0.57
C ALA A 27 8.00 15.24 -1.02
N ALA A 28 7.65 14.30 -0.13
CA ALA A 28 7.13 13.03 -0.58
C ALA A 28 6.08 13.45 -1.60
N GLU A 29 6.43 13.31 -2.87
CA GLU A 29 5.53 13.60 -3.98
C GLU A 29 4.24 12.89 -3.61
N ALA A 30 3.18 13.67 -3.34
CA ALA A 30 2.00 13.15 -2.67
C ALA A 30 1.49 11.98 -3.50
N ALA A 31 1.75 10.75 -3.02
CA ALA A 31 1.62 9.60 -3.89
C ALA A 31 0.16 9.49 -4.31
N SER A 32 -0.10 9.55 -5.62
CA SER A 32 -1.45 9.58 -6.15
C SER A 32 -2.22 8.37 -5.65
N GLN A 33 -3.45 8.58 -5.17
CA GLN A 33 -4.31 7.52 -4.66
C GLN A 33 -5.12 6.91 -5.80
N VAL A 34 -5.28 5.59 -5.79
CA VAL A 34 -6.03 4.79 -6.76
C VAL A 34 -7.08 3.98 -6.01
N GLU A 35 -8.26 3.87 -6.62
CA GLU A 35 -9.29 2.95 -6.14
C GLU A 35 -9.01 1.55 -6.70
N TYR A 36 -8.87 0.59 -5.79
CA TYR A 36 -8.73 -0.83 -6.08
C TYR A 36 -10.02 -1.53 -5.67
N VAL A 37 -10.68 -2.17 -6.62
CA VAL A 37 -11.81 -3.06 -6.37
C VAL A 37 -11.30 -4.49 -6.32
N ILE A 38 -11.26 -5.05 -5.13
CA ILE A 38 -10.64 -6.32 -4.79
C ILE A 38 -11.72 -7.37 -4.64
N PHE A 39 -11.55 -8.49 -5.31
CA PHE A 39 -12.44 -9.65 -5.25
C PHE A 39 -11.63 -10.80 -4.67
N ILE A 40 -12.02 -11.29 -3.49
CA ILE A 40 -11.38 -12.41 -2.81
C ILE A 40 -12.29 -13.61 -2.94
N LYS A 41 -11.80 -14.70 -3.52
CA LYS A 41 -12.57 -15.93 -3.66
C LYS A 41 -12.06 -16.99 -2.69
N THR A 42 -12.91 -17.43 -1.79
CA THR A 42 -12.67 -18.63 -0.97
C THR A 42 -12.92 -19.88 -1.82
N SER A 43 -12.14 -20.94 -1.59
CA SER A 43 -12.33 -22.21 -2.27
C SER A 43 -13.70 -22.83 -1.98
N ASP A 44 -14.22 -23.58 -2.94
CA ASP A 44 -15.43 -24.38 -2.76
C ASP A 44 -15.05 -25.83 -2.42
N VAL A 45 -14.44 -26.00 -1.25
CA VAL A 45 -14.17 -27.29 -0.63
C VAL A 45 -14.58 -27.22 0.84
N ASP A 46 -14.90 -28.36 1.43
CA ASP A 46 -15.38 -28.43 2.81
C ASP A 46 -14.43 -27.69 3.78
N ASP A 47 -15.02 -26.90 4.68
CA ASP A 47 -14.35 -26.12 5.72
C ASP A 47 -13.31 -25.12 5.20
N ALA A 48 -13.44 -24.66 3.94
CA ALA A 48 -12.52 -23.68 3.36
C ALA A 48 -12.62 -22.27 3.95
N GLY A 49 -13.70 -21.95 4.67
CA GLY A 49 -14.00 -20.61 5.17
C GLY A 49 -13.29 -20.22 6.47
N THR A 50 -13.33 -18.93 6.82
CA THR A 50 -12.72 -18.43 8.06
C THR A 50 -13.35 -17.15 8.60
N ASP A 51 -13.44 -17.07 9.93
CA ASP A 51 -13.71 -15.83 10.69
C ASP A 51 -12.44 -15.02 11.03
N SER A 52 -11.28 -15.43 10.51
CA SER A 52 -10.00 -14.80 10.85
C SER A 52 -9.86 -13.38 10.32
N ASP A 53 -9.18 -12.49 11.04
CA ASP A 53 -8.87 -11.19 10.47
C ASP A 53 -7.83 -11.31 9.35
N LEU A 54 -8.07 -10.60 8.25
CA LEU A 54 -7.21 -10.63 7.07
C LEU A 54 -6.52 -9.28 6.87
N ARG A 55 -5.20 -9.27 6.69
CA ARG A 55 -4.45 -8.08 6.25
C ARG A 55 -3.98 -8.25 4.80
N MET A 56 -3.96 -7.16 4.05
CA MET A 56 -3.54 -7.15 2.65
C MET A 56 -2.59 -5.99 2.33
N SER A 57 -1.64 -6.24 1.43
CA SER A 57 -0.84 -5.22 0.74
C SER A 57 -0.74 -5.55 -0.75
N LEU A 58 -0.84 -4.54 -1.61
CA LEU A 58 -0.67 -4.67 -3.05
C LEU A 58 0.70 -4.16 -3.46
N CYS A 59 1.40 -4.92 -4.29
CA CYS A 59 2.71 -4.56 -4.84
C CYS A 59 2.65 -4.50 -6.36
N GLY A 60 3.37 -3.53 -6.91
CA GLY A 60 3.48 -3.31 -8.35
C GLY A 60 4.78 -2.62 -8.72
N THR A 61 4.84 -2.12 -9.96
CA THR A 61 6.05 -1.50 -10.54
C THR A 61 6.56 -0.26 -9.82
N LYS A 62 5.74 0.39 -8.97
CA LYS A 62 6.12 1.58 -8.19
C LYS A 62 6.38 1.29 -6.71
N GLY A 63 6.39 0.02 -6.30
CA GLY A 63 6.55 -0.39 -4.90
C GLY A 63 5.30 -1.10 -4.37
N CYS A 64 5.09 -1.04 -3.06
CA CYS A 64 3.93 -1.65 -2.40
C CYS A 64 3.12 -0.60 -1.64
N THR A 65 1.84 -0.87 -1.47
CA THR A 65 1.02 -0.17 -0.49
C THR A 65 1.52 -0.52 0.92
N GLY A 66 1.06 0.24 1.93
CA GLY A 66 1.02 -0.28 3.29
C GLY A 66 0.12 -1.52 3.40
N TRP A 67 -0.13 -1.96 4.63
CA TRP A 67 -1.11 -3.00 4.88
C TRP A 67 -2.32 -2.45 5.63
N GLU A 68 -3.48 -3.03 5.37
CA GLU A 68 -4.73 -2.76 6.10
C GLU A 68 -5.53 -4.04 6.28
N TYR A 69 -6.49 -4.01 7.21
CA TYR A 69 -7.48 -5.06 7.34
C TYR A 69 -8.50 -5.01 6.18
N VAL A 70 -8.78 -6.18 5.63
CA VAL A 70 -9.76 -6.36 4.56
C VAL A 70 -10.94 -7.11 5.10
N ASP A 71 -11.99 -6.35 5.40
CA ASP A 71 -13.23 -6.79 6.01
C ASP A 71 -14.37 -5.87 5.55
N ASP A 72 -15.59 -6.42 5.46
CA ASP A 72 -16.86 -5.70 5.39
C ASP A 72 -17.71 -6.08 6.63
N PRO A 73 -17.80 -5.21 7.65
CA PRO A 73 -18.46 -5.54 8.92
C PRO A 73 -19.98 -5.73 8.80
N SER A 74 -20.56 -5.48 7.62
CA SER A 74 -21.97 -5.69 7.32
C SER A 74 -22.26 -7.05 6.70
N ARG A 75 -21.23 -7.86 6.45
CA ARG A 75 -21.30 -9.14 5.77
C ARG A 75 -20.49 -10.21 6.49
N ASP A 76 -20.82 -11.44 6.17
CA ASP A 76 -20.05 -12.60 6.57
C ASP A 76 -19.10 -12.93 5.41
N ASP A 77 -17.85 -12.49 5.55
CA ASP A 77 -16.82 -12.61 4.51
C ASP A 77 -16.10 -13.95 4.62
N ARG A 78 -15.47 -14.36 3.52
CA ARG A 78 -14.54 -15.50 3.42
C ARG A 78 -15.21 -16.86 3.63
N GLU A 79 -16.50 -16.95 3.40
CA GLU A 79 -17.27 -18.19 3.46
C GLU A 79 -17.00 -19.15 2.29
N GLN A 80 -17.19 -20.45 2.52
CA GLN A 80 -16.93 -21.50 1.51
C GLN A 80 -17.59 -21.17 0.17
N GLY A 81 -16.79 -21.22 -0.90
CA GLY A 81 -17.23 -20.94 -2.28
C GLY A 81 -17.64 -19.49 -2.57
N ARG A 82 -17.60 -18.57 -1.60
CA ARG A 82 -17.98 -17.17 -1.79
C ARG A 82 -16.90 -16.35 -2.46
N THR A 83 -17.33 -15.24 -3.04
CA THR A 83 -16.46 -14.19 -3.55
C THR A 83 -16.88 -12.88 -2.93
N ASP A 84 -16.00 -12.31 -2.12
CA ASP A 84 -16.22 -11.06 -1.38
C ASP A 84 -15.58 -9.91 -2.13
N GLN A 85 -16.26 -8.75 -2.12
CA GLN A 85 -15.81 -7.56 -2.83
C GLN A 85 -15.48 -6.45 -1.82
N HIS A 86 -14.26 -5.93 -1.89
CA HIS A 86 -13.80 -4.80 -1.10
C HIS A 86 -13.31 -3.67 -1.99
N VAL A 87 -13.67 -2.44 -1.65
CA VAL A 87 -13.13 -1.24 -2.30
C VAL A 87 -12.14 -0.59 -1.34
N ARG A 88 -10.94 -0.27 -1.83
CA ARG A 88 -9.89 0.41 -1.05
C ARG A 88 -9.27 1.52 -1.88
N ARG A 89 -8.99 2.66 -1.24
CA ARG A 89 -8.22 3.76 -1.85
C ARG A 89 -6.82 3.72 -1.26
N TRP A 90 -5.86 3.27 -2.07
CA TRP A 90 -4.46 3.14 -1.67
C TRP A 90 -3.55 3.85 -2.65
N THR A 91 -2.28 4.00 -2.25
CA THR A 91 -1.23 4.56 -3.11
C THR A 91 -1.18 3.82 -4.46
N ASP A 92 -1.00 4.58 -5.54
CA ASP A 92 -0.75 4.05 -6.87
C ASP A 92 0.58 3.30 -6.91
N VAL A 93 0.50 1.97 -6.99
CA VAL A 93 1.67 1.09 -7.08
C VAL A 93 2.03 0.74 -8.54
N GLY A 94 1.41 1.39 -9.53
CA GLY A 94 1.63 1.13 -10.94
C GLY A 94 0.95 -0.16 -11.41
N THR A 95 1.62 -0.94 -12.26
CA THR A 95 1.09 -2.24 -12.68
C THR A 95 1.31 -3.25 -11.57
N LEU A 96 0.23 -3.87 -11.08
CA LEU A 96 0.29 -4.89 -10.04
C LEU A 96 1.10 -6.11 -10.48
N THR A 97 1.94 -6.61 -9.59
CA THR A 97 2.80 -7.77 -9.79
C THR A 97 2.67 -8.80 -8.69
N GLN A 98 2.19 -8.41 -7.50
CA GLN A 98 2.03 -9.31 -6.36
C GLN A 98 0.95 -8.79 -5.40
N VAL A 99 0.18 -9.70 -4.80
CA VAL A 99 -0.63 -9.45 -3.61
C VAL A 99 0.00 -10.17 -2.42
N LYS A 100 0.03 -9.49 -1.28
CA LYS A 100 0.47 -10.06 0.00
C LYS A 100 -0.73 -10.18 0.91
N ILE A 101 -0.85 -11.33 1.55
CA ILE A 101 -1.94 -11.65 2.48
C ILE A 101 -1.34 -12.14 3.78
N TYR A 102 -1.95 -11.74 4.89
CA TYR A 102 -1.64 -12.25 6.20
C TYR A 102 -2.95 -12.60 6.90
N GLN A 103 -3.09 -13.87 7.25
CA GLN A 103 -4.19 -14.34 8.09
C GLN A 103 -3.75 -14.32 9.55
N GLU A 104 -4.55 -13.72 10.41
CA GLU A 104 -4.33 -13.73 11.85
C GLU A 104 -4.58 -15.11 12.48
N TRP A 105 -4.32 -15.22 13.79
CA TRP A 105 -4.48 -16.47 14.53
C TRP A 105 -5.90 -16.71 15.04
N ASN A 106 -6.75 -15.68 15.06
CA ASN A 106 -8.17 -15.84 15.35
C ASN A 106 -8.84 -16.56 14.16
N GLY A 107 -9.83 -17.42 14.43
CA GLY A 107 -10.54 -18.15 13.38
C GLY A 107 -9.87 -19.46 12.90
N SER A 108 -10.55 -20.12 11.98
CA SER A 108 -10.16 -21.39 11.35
C SER A 108 -9.07 -21.20 10.29
N TRP A 109 -8.51 -22.31 9.81
CA TRP A 109 -7.73 -22.30 8.57
C TRP A 109 -8.59 -21.81 7.41
N TRP A 110 -7.97 -21.12 6.46
CA TRP A 110 -8.66 -20.61 5.28
C TRP A 110 -8.04 -21.14 4.00
N ARG A 111 -8.86 -21.56 3.04
CA ARG A 111 -8.38 -21.99 1.73
C ARG A 111 -8.72 -20.95 0.67
N LEU A 112 -7.80 -20.02 0.47
CA LEU A 112 -7.90 -19.00 -0.57
C LEU A 112 -7.82 -19.65 -1.96
N ASN A 113 -8.80 -19.38 -2.82
CA ASN A 113 -8.79 -19.82 -4.21
C ASN A 113 -8.03 -18.83 -5.11
N SER A 114 -8.46 -17.57 -5.12
CA SER A 114 -7.86 -16.54 -5.97
C SER A 114 -8.21 -15.13 -5.50
N ILE A 115 -7.40 -14.16 -5.90
CA ILE A 115 -7.71 -12.73 -5.76
C ILE A 115 -7.72 -12.10 -7.15
N ARG A 116 -8.70 -11.23 -7.42
CA ARG A 116 -8.73 -10.35 -8.59
C ARG A 116 -8.81 -8.90 -8.15
N VAL A 117 -8.07 -8.03 -8.81
CA VAL A 117 -8.06 -6.59 -8.52
C VAL A 117 -8.32 -5.80 -9.80
N ASP A 118 -9.38 -5.00 -9.79
CA ASP A 118 -9.69 -4.02 -10.83
C ASP A 118 -9.25 -2.63 -10.37
N TYR A 119 -8.49 -1.91 -11.20
CA TYR A 119 -7.93 -0.60 -10.86
C TYR A 119 -7.54 0.16 -12.12
N ASN A 120 -7.82 1.47 -12.20
CA ASN A 120 -7.44 2.33 -13.35
C ASN A 120 -7.73 1.71 -14.75
N GLY A 121 -8.87 1.01 -14.90
CA GLY A 121 -9.24 0.34 -16.15
C GLY A 121 -8.44 -0.93 -16.47
N LYS A 122 -7.52 -1.34 -15.60
CA LYS A 122 -6.76 -2.60 -15.65
C LYS A 122 -7.38 -3.65 -14.74
N LYS A 123 -6.98 -4.91 -14.96
CA LYS A 123 -7.26 -6.05 -14.09
C LYS A 123 -5.97 -6.82 -13.82
N ALA A 124 -5.83 -7.33 -12.60
CA ALA A 124 -4.80 -8.30 -12.25
C ALA A 124 -5.45 -9.47 -11.51
N SER A 125 -5.00 -10.69 -11.78
CA SER A 125 -5.46 -11.91 -11.14
C SER A 125 -4.29 -12.61 -10.45
N PHE A 126 -4.59 -13.29 -9.35
CA PHE A 126 -3.64 -13.95 -8.47
C PHE A 126 -4.22 -15.31 -8.06
N GLY A 127 -3.81 -16.39 -8.74
CA GLY A 127 -4.21 -17.75 -8.36
C GLY A 127 -3.41 -18.27 -7.15
N TYR A 128 -4.08 -18.93 -6.20
CA TYR A 128 -3.42 -19.55 -5.05
C TYR A 128 -3.87 -20.99 -4.79
N ASP A 129 -5.20 -21.20 -4.68
CA ASP A 129 -5.89 -22.48 -4.45
C ASP A 129 -5.24 -23.39 -3.38
N ARG A 130 -4.87 -22.81 -2.25
CA ARG A 130 -4.15 -23.49 -1.14
C ARG A 130 -4.62 -22.96 0.20
N TRP A 131 -4.33 -23.74 1.25
CA TRP A 131 -4.50 -23.29 2.62
C TRP A 131 -3.50 -22.18 2.92
N VAL A 132 -3.96 -21.13 3.59
CA VAL A 132 -3.13 -19.99 4.01
C VAL A 132 -2.49 -20.29 5.35
N ASP A 133 -1.17 -20.11 5.43
CA ASP A 133 -0.46 -20.18 6.70
C ASP A 133 -0.83 -18.98 7.58
N ARG A 134 -1.26 -19.27 8.82
CA ARG A 134 -1.58 -18.23 9.81
C ARG A 134 -0.30 -17.63 10.39
N GLY A 135 -0.38 -16.34 10.75
CA GLY A 135 0.72 -15.67 11.44
C GLY A 135 1.91 -15.30 10.58
N THR A 136 1.80 -15.43 9.25
CA THR A 136 2.87 -15.08 8.31
C THR A 136 2.31 -14.44 7.05
N TRP A 137 3.14 -13.66 6.36
CA TRP A 137 2.79 -13.10 5.06
C TRP A 137 2.98 -14.16 3.98
N ILE A 138 1.91 -14.47 3.25
CA ILE A 138 2.00 -15.16 1.97
C ILE A 138 2.10 -14.15 0.84
N HIS A 139 2.85 -14.51 -0.19
CA HIS A 139 3.14 -13.66 -1.35
C HIS A 139 2.63 -14.39 -2.59
N ILE A 140 1.73 -13.76 -3.35
CA ILE A 140 1.09 -14.35 -4.51
C ILE A 140 1.38 -13.46 -5.71
N ASP A 141 2.15 -13.96 -6.67
CA ASP A 141 2.50 -13.22 -7.87
C ASP A 141 1.31 -13.14 -8.83
N ALA A 142 1.25 -12.08 -9.62
CA ALA A 142 0.23 -11.91 -10.64
C ALA A 142 0.34 -13.00 -11.71
N ASP A 143 -0.82 -13.51 -12.14
CA ASP A 143 -0.91 -14.40 -13.29
C ASP A 143 -0.34 -13.69 -14.53
N ARG A 144 0.31 -14.47 -15.41
CA ARG A 144 0.93 -13.95 -16.64
C ARG A 144 -0.08 -13.59 -17.72
#